data_AF-A0A9D0XNC8-F1
#
_entry.id   AF-A0A9D0XNC8-F1
#
_cell.length_a   1.000
_cell.length_b   1.000
_cell.length_c   1.000
_cell.angle_alpha   90.00
_cell.angle_beta   90.00
_cell.angle_gamma   90.00
#
_symmetry.space_group_name_H-M   'P 1'
#
loop_
_entity.id
_entity.type
_entity.pdbx_description
1 polymer ?
#
loop_
_entity_poly.entity_id
_entity_poly.type
_entity_poly.pdbx_seq_one_letter_code
_entity_poly.pdbx_strand_id
1 'polypeptide(L)'
;MRISVSSYPKTLLRATALVCMAAVILACTLSPVGAPEATAPAPASGEPPHAGPSPQGSPAPPPTRGPEGTPPAPPPPTPSVPGGAPQGQPSTLTSVDIDLPSESTGSPQGTLALRVYAPAPGHARYPEGAPVVIQVTGGDAPGFLGNDLPPEADDLVTITLVFPGGTDPTSDRTSDGVYDHRGPQSIAALRDVVLYAAGQLTDDQGRTIDEIVPVPVLHDDIGLIGFSNGGNIVVAVAAFHGDELAPYLRYIVQWESPVSSQIATVDLGRVRMQCPPGKRGGDNLVNPRYTAYGPYTLEVDYSDLAYDPSNPVFPLFHDGNGDGVYTTVEDPATGCRTPDLDLDGVLERDEDFPLGAYE
;
A
#
# COMPACT_ATOMS: atom_id res chain seq x y z
N MET A 1 -30.97 -9.00 -39.66
CA MET A 1 -31.34 -7.71 -39.04
C MET A 1 -30.16 -7.28 -38.18
N ARG A 2 -29.27 -6.48 -38.76
CA ARG A 2 -28.08 -5.90 -38.11
C ARG A 2 -28.40 -4.43 -37.88
N ILE A 3 -28.26 -3.94 -36.65
CA ILE A 3 -28.33 -2.51 -36.35
C ILE A 3 -26.91 -2.04 -36.04
N SER A 4 -26.41 -1.19 -36.93
CA SER A 4 -25.24 -0.34 -36.76
C SER A 4 -25.64 0.86 -35.89
N VAL A 5 -24.78 1.27 -34.96
CA VAL A 5 -24.91 2.57 -34.29
C VAL A 5 -23.65 3.39 -34.58
N SER A 6 -23.93 4.53 -35.19
CA SER A 6 -23.03 5.55 -35.71
C SER A 6 -22.47 6.46 -34.60
N SER A 7 -21.30 6.99 -34.90
CA SER A 7 -20.54 8.04 -34.21
C SER A 7 -21.35 9.25 -33.71
N TYR A 8 -21.00 9.76 -32.52
CA TYR A 8 -21.29 11.12 -32.05
C TYR A 8 -19.99 11.94 -31.84
N PRO A 9 -20.01 13.26 -32.04
CA PRO A 9 -18.80 14.07 -32.18
C PRO A 9 -18.25 14.64 -30.86
N LYS A 10 -16.92 14.64 -30.76
CA LYS A 10 -16.09 15.25 -29.70
C LYS A 10 -16.06 16.78 -29.84
N THR A 11 -17.04 17.51 -29.29
CA THR A 11 -16.91 18.98 -29.17
C THR A 11 -17.66 19.66 -28.04
N LEU A 12 -18.21 18.93 -27.07
CA LEU A 12 -18.96 19.54 -25.94
C LEU A 12 -18.43 19.19 -24.54
N LEU A 13 -17.15 18.82 -24.42
CA LEU A 13 -16.50 18.51 -23.13
C LEU A 13 -15.36 19.46 -22.75
N ARG A 14 -15.25 20.62 -23.42
CA ARG A 14 -14.21 21.64 -23.15
C ARG A 14 -14.72 22.92 -22.48
N ALA A 15 -16.02 23.06 -22.22
CA ALA A 15 -16.58 24.28 -21.61
C ALA A 15 -16.84 24.17 -20.09
N THR A 16 -16.96 22.97 -19.53
CA THR A 16 -17.31 22.80 -18.10
C THR A 16 -16.08 22.68 -17.19
N ALA A 17 -14.94 22.19 -17.71
CA ALA A 17 -13.69 22.08 -16.96
C ALA A 17 -12.97 23.43 -16.74
N LEU A 18 -13.27 24.45 -17.55
CA LEU A 18 -12.63 25.77 -17.45
C LEU A 18 -13.27 26.68 -16.37
N VAL A 19 -14.49 26.36 -15.92
CA VAL A 19 -15.21 27.16 -14.91
C VAL A 19 -14.91 26.71 -13.48
N CYS A 20 -14.50 25.44 -13.28
CA CYS A 20 -14.11 24.95 -11.95
C CYS A 20 -12.65 25.29 -11.56
N MET A 21 -11.73 25.49 -12.50
CA MET A 21 -10.36 25.91 -12.18
C MET A 21 -10.20 27.41 -11.88
N ALA A 22 -11.11 28.27 -12.38
CA ALA A 22 -11.06 29.71 -12.11
C ALA A 22 -11.54 30.09 -10.69
N ALA A 23 -12.33 29.24 -10.04
CA ALA A 23 -12.85 29.50 -8.69
C ALA A 23 -11.84 29.19 -7.56
N VAL A 24 -10.86 28.30 -7.82
CA VAL A 24 -9.85 27.92 -6.82
C VAL A 24 -8.65 28.89 -6.81
N ILE A 25 -8.33 29.51 -7.95
CA ILE A 25 -7.21 30.45 -8.07
C ILE A 25 -7.57 31.85 -7.51
N LEU A 26 -8.86 32.20 -7.40
CA LEU A 26 -9.30 33.49 -6.86
C LEU A 26 -9.48 33.50 -5.32
N ALA A 27 -9.37 32.34 -4.66
CA ALA A 27 -9.47 32.24 -3.20
C ALA A 27 -8.13 32.37 -2.45
N CYS A 28 -6.99 32.37 -3.17
CA CYS A 28 -5.65 32.34 -2.56
C CYS A 28 -4.83 33.64 -2.69
N THR A 29 -5.39 34.75 -3.19
CA THR A 29 -4.61 35.97 -3.46
C THR A 29 -5.11 37.27 -2.81
N LEU A 30 -5.94 37.20 -1.76
CA LEU A 30 -6.29 38.40 -0.98
C LEU A 30 -6.42 38.12 0.52
N SER A 31 -5.35 38.40 1.27
CA SER A 31 -5.45 38.89 2.66
C SER A 31 -4.19 39.69 3.02
N PRO A 32 -4.33 40.93 3.52
CA PRO A 32 -3.21 41.78 3.87
C PRO A 32 -2.72 41.56 5.31
N VAL A 33 -1.44 41.88 5.47
CA VAL A 33 -0.63 41.93 6.70
C VAL A 33 -1.27 42.79 7.79
N GLY A 34 -1.31 42.27 9.02
CA GLY A 34 -1.58 43.04 10.23
C GLY A 34 -1.61 42.19 11.50
N ALA A 35 -0.47 42.08 12.19
CA ALA A 35 -0.41 41.57 13.56
C ALA A 35 -1.04 42.57 14.55
N PRO A 36 -1.67 42.08 15.64
CA PRO A 36 -1.15 42.47 16.95
C PRO A 36 -1.18 41.35 18.02
N GLU A 37 -0.15 41.41 18.87
CA GLU A 37 -0.12 41.15 20.31
C GLU A 37 -1.24 40.29 20.95
N ALA A 38 -0.87 39.07 21.37
CA ALA A 38 -1.69 38.22 22.22
C ALA A 38 -1.48 38.58 23.70
N THR A 39 -2.49 39.22 24.31
CA THR A 39 -2.66 39.30 25.77
C THR A 39 -3.61 38.20 26.22
N ALA A 40 -3.20 37.38 27.19
CA ALA A 40 -4.02 36.30 27.76
C ALA A 40 -5.17 36.85 28.62
N PRO A 41 -6.40 36.28 28.54
CA PRO A 41 -7.42 36.52 29.55
C PRO A 41 -7.53 35.35 30.55
N ALA A 42 -7.74 35.73 31.81
CA ALA A 42 -8.01 34.89 32.98
C ALA A 42 -9.43 34.25 32.91
N PRO A 43 -9.75 33.23 33.75
CA PRO A 43 -10.91 32.38 33.57
C PRO A 43 -12.20 33.06 34.08
N ALA A 44 -13.26 33.01 33.27
CA ALA A 44 -14.59 33.43 33.66
C ALA A 44 -15.41 32.20 34.09
N SER A 45 -15.83 32.24 35.35
CA SER A 45 -16.86 31.40 35.96
C SER A 45 -18.25 31.74 35.40
N GLY A 46 -19.04 30.72 35.07
CA GLY A 46 -20.42 30.89 34.65
C GLY A 46 -21.06 29.58 34.20
N GLU A 47 -21.69 28.89 35.14
CA GLU A 47 -22.59 27.75 34.93
C GLU A 47 -23.87 28.19 34.18
N PRO A 48 -24.30 27.51 33.10
CA PRO A 48 -25.65 27.63 32.57
C PRO A 48 -26.57 26.52 33.10
N PRO A 49 -27.89 26.76 33.19
CA PRO A 49 -28.83 25.93 33.93
C PRO A 49 -29.21 24.63 33.22
N HIS A 50 -29.42 23.59 34.05
CA HIS A 50 -29.99 22.29 33.72
C HIS A 50 -31.30 22.38 32.89
N ALA A 51 -31.28 21.81 31.68
CA ALA A 51 -32.47 21.39 30.96
C ALA A 51 -32.66 19.88 31.15
N GLY A 52 -33.80 19.48 31.71
CA GLY A 52 -34.17 18.08 31.92
C GLY A 52 -34.46 17.31 30.62
N PRO A 53 -34.49 15.96 30.70
CA PRO A 53 -34.49 15.11 29.52
C PRO A 53 -35.85 15.09 28.82
N SER A 54 -35.83 15.22 27.49
CA SER A 54 -36.97 14.87 26.63
C SER A 54 -37.03 13.35 26.42
N PRO A 55 -38.22 12.74 26.36
CA PRO A 55 -38.38 11.29 26.31
C PRO A 55 -37.93 10.73 24.96
N GLN A 56 -37.03 9.74 25.01
CA GLN A 56 -36.63 8.90 23.88
C GLN A 56 -37.84 8.11 23.36
N GLY A 57 -38.15 8.28 22.08
CA GLY A 57 -39.04 7.38 21.36
C GLY A 57 -38.41 5.99 21.25
N SER A 58 -39.19 4.95 21.55
CA SER A 58 -38.77 3.56 21.43
C SER A 58 -38.34 3.21 19.99
N PRO A 59 -37.25 2.47 19.78
CA PRO A 59 -36.90 1.98 18.45
C PRO A 59 -37.90 0.91 18.00
N ALA A 60 -38.25 0.93 16.71
CA ALA A 60 -39.12 -0.06 16.09
C ALA A 60 -38.48 -1.46 16.12
N PRO A 61 -39.27 -2.54 16.24
CA PRO A 61 -38.75 -3.90 16.19
C PRO A 61 -38.17 -4.22 14.79
N PRO A 62 -37.14 -5.08 14.71
CA PRO A 62 -36.56 -5.48 13.43
C PRO A 62 -37.58 -6.26 12.58
N PRO A 63 -37.49 -6.16 11.25
CA PRO A 63 -38.40 -6.90 10.37
C PRO A 63 -38.21 -8.41 10.54
N THR A 64 -39.33 -9.11 10.69
CA THR A 64 -39.42 -10.57 10.75
C THR A 64 -38.80 -11.21 9.50
N ARG A 65 -37.80 -12.09 9.70
CA ARG A 65 -37.29 -12.99 8.65
C ARG A 65 -38.44 -13.80 8.05
N GLY A 66 -38.62 -13.70 6.73
CA GLY A 66 -39.40 -14.68 5.97
C GLY A 66 -38.73 -16.05 5.97
N PRO A 67 -39.45 -17.12 5.59
CA PRO A 67 -38.92 -18.49 5.63
C PRO A 67 -37.71 -18.63 4.69
N GLU A 68 -36.63 -19.20 5.23
CA GLU A 68 -35.40 -19.53 4.51
C GLU A 68 -35.71 -20.45 3.33
N GLY A 69 -35.47 -19.96 2.12
CA GLY A 69 -35.43 -20.80 0.93
C GLY A 69 -34.21 -21.71 0.98
N THR A 70 -34.41 -22.98 0.63
CA THR A 70 -33.37 -24.01 0.56
C THR A 70 -32.17 -23.53 -0.28
N PRO A 71 -30.93 -23.67 0.20
CA PRO A 71 -29.76 -23.29 -0.58
C PRO A 71 -29.68 -24.11 -1.88
N PRO A 72 -29.24 -23.51 -3.00
CA PRO A 72 -29.05 -24.25 -4.24
C PRO A 72 -27.93 -25.29 -4.08
N ALA A 73 -28.11 -26.43 -4.76
CA ALA A 73 -27.16 -27.53 -4.74
C ALA A 73 -25.77 -27.10 -5.25
N PRO A 74 -24.68 -27.65 -4.69
CA PRO A 74 -23.33 -27.33 -5.14
C PRO A 74 -23.10 -27.76 -6.60
N PRO A 75 -22.27 -27.04 -7.36
CA PRO A 75 -21.93 -27.41 -8.72
C PRO A 75 -21.20 -28.78 -8.75
N PRO A 76 -21.33 -29.56 -9.84
CA PRO A 76 -20.65 -30.83 -9.97
C PRO A 76 -19.11 -30.64 -9.97
N PRO A 77 -18.36 -31.62 -9.45
CA PRO A 77 -16.90 -31.53 -9.38
C PRO A 77 -16.28 -31.46 -10.77
N THR A 78 -15.39 -30.50 -10.96
CA THR A 78 -14.55 -30.34 -12.16
C THR A 78 -13.67 -31.59 -12.34
N PRO A 79 -13.49 -32.11 -13.56
CA PRO A 79 -12.61 -33.27 -13.79
C PRO A 79 -11.17 -32.94 -13.39
N SER A 80 -10.60 -33.77 -12.51
CA SER A 80 -9.22 -33.68 -12.05
C SER A 80 -8.25 -33.89 -13.21
N VAL A 81 -7.54 -32.84 -13.63
CA VAL A 81 -6.37 -32.98 -14.49
C VAL A 81 -5.22 -33.51 -13.62
N PRO A 82 -4.50 -34.58 -14.02
CA PRO A 82 -3.40 -35.12 -13.24
C PRO A 82 -2.32 -34.06 -13.02
N GLY A 83 -2.08 -33.72 -11.76
CA GLY A 83 -0.99 -32.86 -11.33
C GLY A 83 0.36 -33.53 -11.55
N GLY A 84 1.00 -33.18 -12.67
CA GLY A 84 2.45 -33.15 -12.76
C GLY A 84 2.87 -31.70 -12.57
N ALA A 85 3.65 -31.40 -11.53
CA ALA A 85 4.39 -30.15 -11.48
C ALA A 85 5.21 -30.04 -12.78
N PRO A 86 5.15 -28.94 -13.53
CA PRO A 86 6.12 -28.73 -14.60
C PRO A 86 7.48 -28.69 -13.91
N GLN A 87 8.36 -29.63 -14.26
CA GLN A 87 9.77 -29.50 -13.93
C GLN A 87 10.23 -28.17 -14.53
N GLY A 88 10.58 -27.21 -13.66
CA GLY A 88 10.99 -25.88 -14.07
C GLY A 88 12.11 -25.98 -15.10
N GLN A 89 11.87 -25.43 -16.28
CA GLN A 89 12.97 -25.07 -17.17
C GLN A 89 13.87 -24.12 -16.36
N PRO A 90 15.20 -24.32 -16.34
CA PRO A 90 16.09 -23.36 -15.70
C PRO A 90 15.89 -21.99 -16.37
N SER A 91 15.61 -20.97 -15.56
CA SER A 91 15.42 -19.61 -16.06
C SER A 91 16.64 -19.19 -16.89
N THR A 92 16.38 -18.72 -18.11
CA THR A 92 17.41 -18.25 -19.04
C THR A 92 17.78 -16.79 -18.82
N LEU A 93 17.30 -16.19 -17.73
CA LEU A 93 17.58 -14.80 -17.38
C LEU A 93 19.06 -14.60 -17.04
N THR A 94 19.63 -13.54 -17.58
CA THR A 94 20.90 -12.99 -17.09
C THR A 94 20.61 -11.92 -16.05
N SER A 95 21.41 -11.85 -14.98
CA SER A 95 21.30 -10.80 -13.97
C SER A 95 22.57 -9.97 -13.89
N VAL A 96 22.42 -8.65 -13.75
CA VAL A 96 23.52 -7.71 -13.51
C VAL A 96 23.19 -6.87 -12.29
N ASP A 97 24.13 -6.78 -11.35
CA ASP A 97 24.02 -5.88 -10.20
C ASP A 97 24.47 -4.47 -10.59
N ILE A 98 23.76 -3.47 -10.08
CA ILE A 98 23.96 -2.06 -10.40
C ILE A 98 24.04 -1.25 -9.12
N ASP A 99 25.02 -0.35 -9.08
CA ASP A 99 25.08 0.74 -8.11
C ASP A 99 24.67 2.02 -8.84
N LEU A 100 23.44 2.47 -8.61
CA LEU A 100 22.85 3.64 -9.28
C LEU A 100 23.10 4.89 -8.44
N PRO A 101 23.91 5.87 -8.91
CA PRO A 101 24.06 7.15 -8.23
C PRO A 101 22.71 7.84 -8.04
N SER A 102 22.42 8.27 -6.81
CA SER A 102 21.17 8.96 -6.50
C SER A 102 21.31 9.91 -5.32
N GLU A 103 20.81 11.14 -5.52
CA GLU A 103 20.72 12.15 -4.45
C GLU A 103 19.69 11.76 -3.37
N SER A 104 18.80 10.79 -3.64
CA SER A 104 17.80 10.32 -2.68
C SER A 104 18.44 9.67 -1.45
N THR A 105 19.71 9.29 -1.55
CA THR A 105 20.51 8.77 -0.43
C THR A 105 20.88 9.87 0.58
N GLY A 106 20.62 11.15 0.26
CA GLY A 106 21.08 12.29 1.05
C GLY A 106 22.58 12.60 0.87
N SER A 107 23.25 11.93 -0.08
CA SER A 107 24.67 12.13 -0.41
C SER A 107 24.84 12.31 -1.92
N PRO A 108 25.64 13.29 -2.39
CA PRO A 108 25.92 13.45 -3.82
C PRO A 108 26.78 12.32 -4.42
N GLN A 109 27.33 11.44 -3.58
CA GLN A 109 28.08 10.25 -4.00
C GLN A 109 27.37 8.95 -3.62
N GLY A 110 26.16 9.02 -3.04
CA GLY A 110 25.46 7.83 -2.61
C GLY A 110 24.86 7.06 -3.78
N THR A 111 24.74 5.74 -3.60
CA THR A 111 24.26 4.81 -4.59
C THR A 111 23.10 3.96 -4.07
N LEU A 112 22.22 3.56 -4.98
CA LEU A 112 21.17 2.57 -4.76
C LEU A 112 21.62 1.23 -5.34
N ALA A 113 21.53 0.17 -4.54
CA ALA A 113 21.73 -1.18 -5.01
C ALA A 113 20.50 -1.66 -5.78
N LEU A 114 20.69 -2.00 -7.05
CA LEU A 114 19.68 -2.60 -7.93
C LEU A 114 20.20 -3.93 -8.48
N ARG A 115 19.26 -4.75 -8.95
CA ARG A 115 19.56 -5.89 -9.82
C ARG A 115 18.63 -5.85 -11.03
N VAL A 116 19.23 -5.96 -12.20
CA VAL A 116 18.54 -6.03 -13.48
C VAL A 116 18.58 -7.47 -13.98
N TYR A 117 17.42 -8.06 -14.19
CA TYR A 117 17.21 -9.35 -14.84
C TYR A 117 16.76 -9.11 -16.27
N ALA A 118 17.36 -9.80 -17.23
CA ALA A 118 17.05 -9.61 -18.65
C ALA A 118 16.98 -10.96 -19.39
N PRO A 119 16.10 -11.07 -20.40
CA PRO A 119 16.03 -12.24 -21.28
C PRO A 119 17.32 -12.40 -22.07
N ALA A 120 17.64 -13.64 -22.45
CA ALA A 120 18.71 -13.91 -23.40
C ALA A 120 18.40 -13.30 -24.78
N PRO A 121 19.43 -13.05 -25.63
CA PRO A 121 19.22 -12.56 -27.00
C PRO A 121 18.16 -13.37 -27.75
N GLY A 122 17.21 -12.67 -28.39
CA GLY A 122 16.11 -13.29 -29.13
C GLY A 122 14.94 -13.81 -28.28
N HIS A 123 14.96 -13.61 -26.97
CA HIS A 123 13.89 -14.02 -26.05
C HIS A 123 13.12 -12.83 -25.43
N ALA A 124 13.28 -11.63 -25.97
CA ALA A 124 12.45 -10.49 -25.58
C ALA A 124 10.98 -10.71 -25.96
N ARG A 125 10.06 -10.14 -25.17
CA ARG A 125 8.60 -10.20 -25.39
C ARG A 125 8.20 -9.77 -26.80
N TYR A 126 8.85 -8.73 -27.31
CA TYR A 126 8.56 -8.16 -28.63
C TYR A 126 9.80 -8.20 -29.54
N PRO A 127 9.63 -8.27 -30.87
CA PRO A 127 10.73 -8.19 -31.82
C PRO A 127 11.55 -6.90 -31.70
N GLU A 128 10.92 -5.80 -31.32
CA GLU A 128 11.54 -4.49 -31.18
C GLU A 128 12.36 -4.34 -29.89
N GLY A 129 12.09 -5.16 -28.87
CA GLY A 129 12.76 -5.10 -27.58
C GLY A 129 11.93 -5.66 -26.43
N ALA A 130 12.51 -5.62 -25.24
CA ALA A 130 11.84 -6.00 -24.01
C ALA A 130 11.31 -4.76 -23.28
N PRO A 131 10.04 -4.75 -22.84
CA PRO A 131 9.56 -3.74 -21.89
C PRO A 131 10.22 -3.95 -20.53
N VAL A 132 10.19 -2.92 -19.69
CA VAL A 132 10.79 -2.95 -18.34
C VAL A 132 9.71 -3.03 -17.29
N VAL A 133 9.85 -3.92 -16.31
CA VAL A 133 9.05 -3.95 -15.09
C VAL A 133 9.95 -3.69 -13.90
N ILE A 134 9.61 -2.71 -13.08
CA ILE A 134 10.28 -2.48 -11.79
C ILE A 134 9.41 -3.10 -10.70
N GLN A 135 9.95 -4.12 -10.04
CA GLN A 135 9.31 -4.83 -8.94
C GLN A 135 9.60 -4.12 -7.62
N VAL A 136 8.53 -3.70 -6.94
CA VAL A 136 8.60 -3.05 -5.63
C VAL A 136 7.95 -3.95 -4.59
N THR A 137 8.78 -4.37 -3.65
CA THR A 137 8.46 -5.33 -2.60
C THR A 137 7.44 -4.73 -1.62
N GLY A 138 6.69 -5.60 -0.95
CA GLY A 138 5.74 -5.22 0.11
C GLY A 138 6.35 -5.10 1.49
N GLY A 139 5.49 -5.06 2.51
CA GLY A 139 5.89 -4.94 3.91
C GLY A 139 6.58 -3.61 4.24
N ASP A 140 7.26 -3.60 5.39
CA ASP A 140 8.03 -2.49 5.94
C ASP A 140 9.54 -2.60 5.67
N ALA A 141 9.96 -3.67 4.98
CA ALA A 141 11.36 -3.87 4.61
C ALA A 141 11.82 -2.87 3.52
N PRO A 142 13.11 -2.51 3.50
CA PRO A 142 13.66 -1.59 2.51
C PRO A 142 13.80 -2.17 1.11
N GLY A 143 13.51 -3.45 0.89
CA GLY A 143 13.62 -4.10 -0.42
C GLY A 143 14.46 -5.37 -0.38
N PHE A 144 14.53 -6.06 -1.51
CA PHE A 144 15.41 -7.18 -1.76
C PHE A 144 15.73 -7.25 -3.27
N LEU A 145 16.83 -7.91 -3.63
CA LEU A 145 17.33 -7.98 -5.02
C LEU A 145 16.97 -9.30 -5.72
N GLY A 146 15.86 -9.91 -5.33
CA GLY A 146 15.36 -11.16 -5.90
C GLY A 146 14.23 -10.88 -6.88
N ASN A 147 14.14 -11.67 -7.95
CA ASN A 147 13.01 -11.64 -8.87
C ASN A 147 11.96 -12.66 -8.42
N ASP A 148 10.80 -12.18 -7.96
CA ASP A 148 9.66 -13.03 -7.59
C ASP A 148 8.55 -13.03 -8.65
N LEU A 149 8.80 -12.43 -9.82
CA LEU A 149 7.86 -12.54 -10.93
C LEU A 149 7.83 -13.98 -11.47
N PRO A 150 6.67 -14.45 -11.95
CA PRO A 150 6.55 -15.80 -12.45
C PRO A 150 7.30 -15.96 -13.79
N PRO A 151 7.66 -17.20 -14.21
CA PRO A 151 8.43 -17.43 -15.43
C PRO A 151 7.81 -16.87 -16.72
N GLU A 152 6.50 -16.61 -16.73
CA GLU A 152 5.81 -15.91 -17.81
C GLU A 152 6.28 -14.46 -18.03
N ALA A 153 7.06 -13.91 -17.09
CA ALA A 153 7.72 -12.61 -17.18
C ALA A 153 9.21 -12.70 -17.57
N ASP A 154 9.76 -13.90 -17.84
CA ASP A 154 11.17 -14.09 -18.20
C ASP A 154 11.55 -13.47 -19.57
N ASP A 155 10.59 -12.95 -20.32
CA ASP A 155 10.78 -12.23 -21.59
C ASP A 155 10.73 -10.68 -21.44
N LEU A 156 10.68 -10.18 -20.20
CA LEU A 156 10.73 -8.77 -19.83
C LEU A 156 12.08 -8.45 -19.17
N VAL A 157 12.52 -7.18 -19.23
CA VAL A 157 13.58 -6.70 -18.34
C VAL A 157 12.94 -6.42 -16.98
N THR A 158 13.43 -7.05 -15.91
CA THR A 158 12.92 -6.83 -14.55
C THR A 158 13.99 -6.14 -13.71
N ILE A 159 13.61 -5.09 -12.99
CA ILE A 159 14.50 -4.39 -12.05
C ILE A 159 13.94 -4.54 -10.63
N THR A 160 14.80 -4.98 -9.73
CA THR A 160 14.54 -5.03 -8.29
C THR A 160 15.51 -4.09 -7.58
N LEU A 161 15.10 -3.52 -6.46
CA LEU A 161 15.85 -2.48 -5.77
C LEU A 161 15.85 -2.65 -4.25
N VAL A 162 16.87 -2.08 -3.62
CA VAL A 162 16.90 -1.79 -2.20
C VAL A 162 16.80 -0.27 -2.02
N PHE A 163 15.84 0.20 -1.24
CA PHE A 163 15.65 1.62 -0.92
C PHE A 163 16.82 2.16 -0.09
N PRO A 164 17.01 3.51 -0.03
CA PRO A 164 18.07 4.12 0.76
C PRO A 164 18.20 3.53 2.17
N GLY A 165 19.43 3.31 2.63
CA GLY A 165 19.74 2.74 3.95
C GLY A 165 19.33 1.29 4.16
N GLY A 166 18.86 0.59 3.13
CA GLY A 166 18.54 -0.83 3.17
C GLY A 166 19.70 -1.75 2.84
N THR A 167 19.53 -3.02 3.22
CA THR A 167 20.44 -4.12 2.87
C THR A 167 19.63 -5.29 2.31
N ASP A 168 20.06 -5.84 1.18
CA ASP A 168 19.52 -7.10 0.67
C ASP A 168 19.95 -8.27 1.58
N PRO A 169 19.01 -9.02 2.17
CA PRO A 169 19.35 -10.06 3.15
C PRO A 169 20.04 -11.29 2.54
N THR A 170 20.08 -11.41 1.21
CA THR A 170 20.65 -12.59 0.52
C THR A 170 22.07 -12.35 0.02
N SER A 171 22.34 -11.14 -0.50
CA SER A 171 23.62 -10.78 -1.12
C SER A 171 24.46 -9.79 -0.32
N ASP A 172 23.95 -9.30 0.82
CA ASP A 172 24.56 -8.25 1.66
C ASP A 172 24.81 -6.92 0.92
N ARG A 173 24.27 -6.74 -0.29
CA ARG A 173 24.34 -5.47 -1.02
C ARG A 173 23.50 -4.41 -0.33
N THR A 174 24.03 -3.20 -0.26
CA THR A 174 23.42 -2.10 0.48
C THR A 174 23.19 -0.90 -0.41
N SER A 175 22.09 -0.18 -0.17
CA SER A 175 21.91 1.18 -0.66
C SER A 175 22.38 2.17 0.39
N ASP A 176 23.06 3.24 -0.03
CA ASP A 176 23.48 4.31 0.85
C ASP A 176 22.28 5.08 1.45
N GLY A 177 22.54 5.89 2.46
CA GLY A 177 21.53 6.77 3.07
C GLY A 177 20.81 6.16 4.26
N VAL A 178 19.57 6.60 4.49
CA VAL A 178 18.73 6.17 5.63
C VAL A 178 17.36 5.77 5.11
N TYR A 179 16.89 4.60 5.54
CA TYR A 179 15.56 4.13 5.16
C TYR A 179 14.49 4.96 5.86
N ASP A 180 13.72 5.68 5.06
CA ASP A 180 12.66 6.58 5.53
C ASP A 180 11.27 5.94 5.46
N HIS A 181 11.22 4.60 5.51
CA HIS A 181 9.98 3.82 5.50
C HIS A 181 9.05 4.19 4.34
N ARG A 182 9.59 4.23 3.12
CA ARG A 182 8.87 4.58 1.88
C ARG A 182 8.45 6.06 1.82
N GLY A 183 9.14 6.92 2.57
CA GLY A 183 8.95 8.36 2.59
C GLY A 183 9.53 9.07 1.34
N PRO A 184 9.72 10.40 1.42
CA PRO A 184 10.18 11.22 0.29
C PRO A 184 11.46 10.74 -0.38
N GLN A 185 12.43 10.21 0.37
CA GLN A 185 13.69 9.70 -0.17
C GLN A 185 13.49 8.37 -0.90
N SER A 186 12.68 7.47 -0.36
CA SER A 186 12.32 6.25 -1.09
C SER A 186 11.52 6.55 -2.37
N ILE A 187 10.63 7.55 -2.33
CA ILE A 187 9.87 7.99 -3.51
C ILE A 187 10.81 8.54 -4.59
N ALA A 188 11.77 9.39 -4.21
CA ALA A 188 12.78 9.91 -5.13
C ALA A 188 13.72 8.80 -5.65
N ALA A 189 14.07 7.81 -4.81
CA ALA A 189 14.85 6.66 -5.23
C ALA A 189 14.14 5.88 -6.34
N LEU A 190 12.83 5.61 -6.18
CA LEU A 190 12.06 4.89 -7.20
C LEU A 190 11.94 5.69 -8.50
N ARG A 191 11.84 7.03 -8.43
CA ARG A 191 11.93 7.90 -9.62
C ARG A 191 13.24 7.66 -10.36
N ASP A 192 14.37 7.65 -9.64
CA ASP A 192 15.69 7.45 -10.26
C ASP A 192 15.81 6.08 -10.91
N VAL A 193 15.25 5.03 -10.32
CA VAL A 193 15.20 3.71 -10.95
C VAL A 193 14.38 3.72 -12.25
N VAL A 194 13.25 4.43 -12.29
CA VAL A 194 12.48 4.61 -13.55
C VAL A 194 13.30 5.36 -14.59
N LEU A 195 14.03 6.41 -14.20
CA LEU A 195 14.88 7.18 -15.12
C LEU A 195 16.08 6.36 -15.63
N TYR A 196 16.66 5.50 -14.80
CA TYR A 196 17.68 4.55 -15.23
C TYR A 196 17.13 3.56 -16.26
N ALA A 197 15.95 2.98 -16.01
CA ALA A 197 15.26 2.11 -16.95
C ALA A 197 14.92 2.83 -18.28
N ALA A 198 14.60 4.12 -18.22
CA ALA A 198 14.36 4.98 -19.38
C ALA A 198 15.64 5.41 -20.12
N GLY A 199 16.82 4.93 -19.69
CA GLY A 199 18.12 5.30 -20.28
C GLY A 199 18.54 6.76 -19.99
N GLN A 200 17.89 7.43 -19.05
CA GLN A 200 18.18 8.84 -18.69
C GLN A 200 19.26 8.97 -17.63
N LEU A 201 19.49 7.93 -16.83
CA LEU A 201 20.58 7.85 -15.85
C LEU A 201 21.54 6.73 -16.21
N THR A 202 22.73 6.78 -15.62
CA THR A 202 23.77 5.76 -15.73
C THR A 202 24.08 5.17 -14.36
N ASP A 203 24.67 3.98 -14.33
CA ASP A 203 25.28 3.45 -13.12
C ASP A 203 26.56 4.22 -12.72
N ASP A 204 27.18 3.80 -11.62
CA ASP A 204 28.43 4.37 -11.11
C ASP A 204 29.64 4.21 -12.04
N GLN A 205 29.54 3.35 -13.06
CA GLN A 205 30.53 3.15 -14.12
C GLN A 205 30.21 3.97 -15.39
N GLY A 206 29.13 4.75 -15.38
CA GLY A 206 28.69 5.56 -16.51
C GLY A 206 27.96 4.76 -17.60
N ARG A 207 27.47 3.55 -17.30
CA ARG A 207 26.74 2.70 -18.24
C ARG A 207 25.23 2.91 -18.11
N THR A 208 24.56 3.01 -19.25
CA THR A 208 23.09 2.95 -19.38
C THR A 208 22.59 1.51 -19.30
N ILE A 209 21.26 1.34 -19.17
CA ILE A 209 20.66 0.00 -19.14
C ILE A 209 20.93 -0.80 -20.44
N ASP A 210 21.01 -0.14 -21.60
CA ASP A 210 21.31 -0.79 -22.90
C ASP A 210 22.69 -1.41 -22.97
N GLU A 211 23.64 -0.88 -22.19
CA GLU A 211 25.03 -1.37 -22.19
C GLU A 211 25.21 -2.61 -21.30
N ILE A 212 24.23 -2.92 -20.44
CA ILE A 212 24.32 -4.05 -19.50
C ILE A 212 23.37 -5.20 -19.84
N VAL A 213 22.28 -4.95 -20.57
CA VAL A 213 21.32 -6.00 -20.95
C VAL A 213 21.57 -6.48 -22.38
N PRO A 214 21.31 -7.77 -22.67
CA PRO A 214 21.67 -8.36 -23.97
C PRO A 214 20.58 -8.23 -25.04
N VAL A 215 19.52 -7.45 -24.77
CA VAL A 215 18.37 -7.22 -25.66
C VAL A 215 18.08 -5.71 -25.79
N PRO A 216 17.46 -5.23 -26.88
CA PRO A 216 16.99 -3.84 -26.93
C PRO A 216 15.96 -3.57 -25.84
N VAL A 217 16.05 -2.41 -25.19
CA VAL A 217 15.10 -1.97 -24.15
C VAL A 217 14.04 -1.06 -24.75
N LEU A 218 12.77 -1.30 -24.41
CA LEU A 218 11.67 -0.39 -24.74
C LEU A 218 11.53 0.66 -23.64
N HIS A 219 12.34 1.73 -23.72
CA HIS A 219 12.42 2.78 -22.71
C HIS A 219 11.12 3.56 -22.47
N ASP A 220 10.18 3.49 -23.41
CA ASP A 220 8.88 4.13 -23.31
C ASP A 220 7.75 3.15 -22.98
N ASP A 221 8.08 1.94 -22.53
CA ASP A 221 7.18 0.90 -22.04
C ASP A 221 7.64 0.35 -20.68
N ILE A 222 7.64 1.24 -19.68
CA ILE A 222 8.01 0.92 -18.30
C ILE A 222 6.77 0.71 -17.44
N GLY A 223 6.76 -0.39 -16.68
CA GLY A 223 5.76 -0.72 -15.69
C GLY A 223 6.30 -0.69 -14.27
N LEU A 224 5.47 -0.28 -13.32
CA LEU A 224 5.71 -0.47 -11.89
C LEU A 224 4.77 -1.55 -11.37
N ILE A 225 5.31 -2.57 -10.69
CA ILE A 225 4.50 -3.54 -9.95
C ILE A 225 4.83 -3.44 -8.47
N GLY A 226 3.82 -3.17 -7.66
CA GLY A 226 3.95 -3.04 -6.21
C GLY A 226 3.06 -4.06 -5.49
N PHE A 227 3.66 -4.80 -4.55
CA PHE A 227 2.95 -5.76 -3.69
C PHE A 227 2.71 -5.13 -2.33
N SER A 228 1.52 -5.29 -1.73
CA SER A 228 1.21 -4.73 -0.40
C SER A 228 1.59 -3.25 -0.32
N ASN A 229 2.37 -2.80 0.68
CA ASN A 229 2.88 -1.44 0.80
C ASN A 229 3.78 -0.99 -0.38
N GLY A 230 4.33 -1.93 -1.16
CA GLY A 230 4.96 -1.67 -2.46
C GLY A 230 4.02 -1.01 -3.46
N GLY A 231 2.74 -1.37 -3.44
CA GLY A 231 1.73 -0.74 -4.28
C GLY A 231 1.49 0.73 -3.95
N ASN A 232 1.74 1.15 -2.71
CA ASN A 232 1.50 2.53 -2.29
C ASN A 232 2.55 3.46 -2.86
N ILE A 233 3.82 3.06 -2.76
CA ILE A 233 4.93 3.87 -3.25
C ILE A 233 4.97 3.96 -4.78
N VAL A 234 4.53 2.94 -5.53
CA VAL A 234 4.45 3.03 -7.00
C VAL A 234 3.38 4.03 -7.47
N VAL A 235 2.32 4.23 -6.68
CA VAL A 235 1.34 5.31 -6.92
C VAL A 235 1.91 6.65 -6.48
N ALA A 236 2.57 6.71 -5.33
CA ALA A 236 3.18 7.94 -4.82
C ALA A 236 4.22 8.51 -5.80
N VAL A 237 5.13 7.68 -6.34
CA VAL A 237 6.14 8.15 -7.30
C VAL A 237 5.48 8.71 -8.57
N ALA A 238 4.43 8.08 -9.08
CA ALA A 238 3.70 8.58 -10.24
C ALA A 238 2.96 9.90 -9.93
N ALA A 239 2.45 10.07 -8.71
CA ALA A 239 1.79 11.29 -8.29
C ALA A 239 2.77 12.46 -8.09
N PHE A 240 3.93 12.22 -7.47
CA PHE A 240 4.91 13.26 -7.15
C PHE A 240 5.88 13.57 -8.29
N HIS A 241 6.14 12.62 -9.18
CA HIS A 241 7.10 12.75 -10.30
C HIS A 241 6.46 12.52 -11.68
N GLY A 242 5.13 12.53 -11.77
CA GLY A 242 4.40 12.19 -12.99
C GLY A 242 4.82 12.99 -14.23
N ASP A 243 5.09 14.28 -14.10
CA ASP A 243 5.51 15.13 -15.24
C ASP A 243 6.85 14.66 -15.85
N GLU A 244 7.77 14.19 -15.01
CA GLU A 244 9.08 13.68 -15.41
C GLU A 244 8.98 12.25 -15.97
N LEU A 245 8.08 11.44 -15.39
CA LEU A 245 7.94 10.02 -15.72
C LEU A 245 6.95 9.74 -16.86
N ALA A 246 6.03 10.66 -17.18
CA ALA A 246 4.98 10.49 -18.18
C ALA A 246 5.47 10.06 -19.58
N PRO A 247 6.65 10.47 -20.07
CA PRO A 247 7.17 9.97 -21.33
C PRO A 247 7.47 8.47 -21.33
N TYR A 248 7.74 7.86 -20.18
CA TYR A 248 8.31 6.51 -20.06
C TYR A 248 7.39 5.50 -19.35
N LEU A 249 6.71 5.95 -18.28
CA LEU A 249 5.84 5.11 -17.47
C LEU A 249 4.51 4.85 -18.18
N ARG A 250 4.10 3.58 -18.31
CA ARG A 250 2.89 3.18 -19.03
C ARG A 250 1.82 2.54 -18.17
N TYR A 251 2.22 1.80 -17.14
CA TYR A 251 1.27 1.10 -16.28
C TYR A 251 1.78 0.96 -14.85
N ILE A 252 0.82 0.88 -13.94
CA ILE A 252 1.03 0.59 -12.52
C ILE A 252 0.16 -0.61 -12.20
N VAL A 253 0.75 -1.61 -11.55
CA VAL A 253 0.07 -2.79 -11.04
C VAL A 253 0.20 -2.78 -9.53
N GLN A 254 -0.94 -2.77 -8.84
CA GLN A 254 -1.01 -2.93 -7.39
C GLN A 254 -1.55 -4.33 -7.09
N TRP A 255 -0.83 -5.08 -6.26
CA TRP A 255 -1.28 -6.37 -5.74
C TRP A 255 -1.46 -6.27 -4.23
N GLU A 256 -2.68 -6.56 -3.74
CA GLU A 256 -3.02 -6.58 -2.30
C GLU A 256 -2.56 -5.31 -1.54
N SER A 257 -2.58 -4.17 -2.22
CA SER A 257 -2.03 -2.93 -1.67
C SER A 257 -3.08 -2.20 -0.83
N PRO A 258 -2.80 -1.89 0.45
CA PRO A 258 -3.74 -1.15 1.28
C PRO A 258 -3.86 0.28 0.78
N VAL A 259 -5.08 0.80 0.64
CA VAL A 259 -5.33 2.17 0.16
C VAL A 259 -5.96 3.03 1.25
N SER A 260 -5.91 4.36 1.08
CA SER A 260 -6.44 5.32 2.06
C SER A 260 -5.74 5.23 3.44
N SER A 261 -6.47 5.37 4.55
CA SER A 261 -5.87 5.33 5.89
C SER A 261 -5.26 3.98 6.27
N GLN A 262 -5.64 2.90 5.56
CA GLN A 262 -5.01 1.58 5.73
C GLN A 262 -3.52 1.57 5.33
N ILE A 263 -3.05 2.56 4.56
CA ILE A 263 -1.62 2.73 4.23
C ILE A 263 -0.78 2.87 5.51
N ALA A 264 -1.29 3.59 6.51
CA ALA A 264 -0.59 3.86 7.76
C ALA A 264 -0.96 2.88 8.88
N THR A 265 -2.19 2.35 8.84
CA THR A 265 -2.77 1.62 9.98
C THR A 265 -2.97 0.14 9.71
N VAL A 266 -2.62 -0.35 8.51
CA VAL A 266 -3.00 -1.69 8.03
C VAL A 266 -4.54 -1.80 7.92
N ASP A 267 -5.05 -2.86 7.29
CA ASP A 267 -6.48 -3.19 7.41
C ASP A 267 -6.74 -3.62 8.87
N LEU A 268 -7.78 -3.06 9.50
CA LEU A 268 -8.18 -3.44 10.85
C LEU A 268 -8.56 -4.92 10.95
N GLY A 269 -8.91 -5.56 9.84
CA GLY A 269 -9.03 -7.01 9.63
C GLY A 269 -9.62 -7.80 10.80
N ARG A 270 -9.19 -9.06 10.96
CA ARG A 270 -9.65 -9.94 12.05
C ARG A 270 -8.80 -9.77 13.30
N VAL A 271 -9.38 -9.96 14.49
CA VAL A 271 -8.58 -10.06 15.72
C VAL A 271 -7.71 -11.31 15.63
N ARG A 272 -6.38 -11.13 15.65
CA ARG A 272 -5.43 -12.24 15.80
C ARG A 272 -5.10 -12.44 17.27
N MET A 273 -5.32 -13.66 17.72
CA MET A 273 -4.99 -14.06 19.09
C MET A 273 -3.56 -14.62 19.11
N GLN A 274 -2.79 -14.31 20.16
CA GLN A 274 -1.46 -14.89 20.33
C GLN A 274 -1.61 -16.31 20.88
N CYS A 275 -1.57 -17.29 20.01
CA CYS A 275 -1.79 -18.69 20.38
C CYS A 275 -0.50 -19.48 20.61
N PRO A 276 -0.54 -20.56 21.41
CA PRO A 276 0.57 -21.50 21.53
C PRO A 276 0.96 -22.10 20.16
N PRO A 277 2.23 -22.51 19.96
CA PRO A 277 2.70 -23.05 18.70
C PRO A 277 1.79 -24.16 18.13
N GLY A 278 1.45 -24.06 16.84
CA GLY A 278 0.57 -25.02 16.16
C GLY A 278 -0.93 -24.73 16.30
N LYS A 279 -1.33 -23.73 17.10
CA LYS A 279 -2.70 -23.20 17.12
C LYS A 279 -2.75 -21.86 16.40
N ARG A 280 -3.79 -21.65 15.60
CA ARG A 280 -4.14 -20.34 15.03
C ARG A 280 -5.46 -19.91 15.63
N GLY A 281 -5.47 -18.75 16.26
CA GLY A 281 -6.67 -18.09 16.77
C GLY A 281 -6.90 -16.85 15.95
N GLY A 282 -8.06 -16.81 15.29
CA GLY A 282 -8.59 -15.62 14.69
C GLY A 282 -10.09 -15.72 14.79
N ASP A 283 -10.74 -14.63 15.15
CA ASP A 283 -12.19 -14.55 15.00
C ASP A 283 -12.54 -13.98 13.62
N ASN A 284 -13.84 -13.92 13.33
CA ASN A 284 -14.37 -13.19 12.17
C ASN A 284 -15.10 -11.92 12.64
N LEU A 285 -14.66 -11.33 13.76
CA LEU A 285 -15.24 -10.10 14.26
C LEU A 285 -14.82 -8.95 13.34
N VAL A 286 -15.78 -8.07 13.09
CA VAL A 286 -15.57 -6.83 12.34
C VAL A 286 -15.19 -5.78 13.35
N ASN A 287 -14.03 -5.16 13.18
CA ASN A 287 -13.59 -4.05 14.03
C ASN A 287 -14.64 -2.92 13.95
N PRO A 288 -15.25 -2.50 15.06
CA PRO A 288 -16.33 -1.50 15.02
C PRO A 288 -15.83 -0.09 14.71
N ARG A 289 -14.51 0.14 14.67
CA ARG A 289 -13.94 1.42 14.23
C ARG A 289 -14.14 1.63 12.74
N TYR A 290 -14.56 0.61 11.98
CA TYR A 290 -15.18 0.81 10.67
C TYR A 290 -16.53 1.51 10.81
N THR A 291 -16.53 2.85 10.72
CA THR A 291 -17.74 3.68 10.81
C THR A 291 -18.47 3.77 9.46
N ALA A 292 -17.78 3.54 8.35
CA ALA A 292 -18.38 3.34 7.04
C ALA A 292 -17.52 2.43 6.15
N TYR A 293 -18.16 1.46 5.47
CA TYR A 293 -17.51 0.58 4.51
C TYR A 293 -18.40 0.38 3.27
N GLY A 294 -17.87 0.74 2.10
CA GLY A 294 -18.56 0.62 0.82
C GLY A 294 -17.60 0.74 -0.36
N PRO A 295 -18.09 0.55 -1.59
CA PRO A 295 -17.24 0.53 -2.79
C PRO A 295 -16.38 1.79 -3.00
N TYR A 296 -16.79 2.92 -2.42
CA TYR A 296 -16.12 4.21 -2.54
C TYR A 296 -15.91 4.90 -1.18
N THR A 297 -16.13 4.19 -0.09
CA THR A 297 -16.11 4.79 1.26
C THR A 297 -15.45 3.82 2.22
N LEU A 298 -14.40 4.30 2.88
CA LEU A 298 -13.73 3.61 3.96
C LEU A 298 -13.45 4.65 5.03
N GLU A 299 -14.28 4.67 6.07
CA GLU A 299 -14.10 5.55 7.22
C GLU A 299 -13.73 4.69 8.42
N VAL A 300 -12.63 5.08 9.05
CA VAL A 300 -12.12 4.45 10.25
C VAL A 300 -11.99 5.51 11.33
N ASP A 301 -12.54 5.23 12.51
CA ASP A 301 -12.34 6.06 13.70
C ASP A 301 -11.00 5.69 14.36
N TYR A 302 -10.06 6.64 14.35
CA TYR A 302 -8.74 6.51 14.99
C TYR A 302 -8.64 7.34 16.27
N SER A 303 -9.75 7.82 16.83
CA SER A 303 -9.75 8.76 17.95
C SER A 303 -9.15 8.19 19.25
N ASP A 304 -9.12 6.86 19.38
CA ASP A 304 -8.60 6.10 20.51
C ASP A 304 -7.29 5.38 20.18
N LEU A 305 -6.57 5.75 19.11
CA LEU A 305 -5.31 5.11 18.75
C LEU A 305 -4.20 5.42 19.78
N ALA A 306 -3.56 4.38 20.33
CA ALA A 306 -2.43 4.50 21.25
C ALA A 306 -1.21 3.67 20.80
N TYR A 307 -0.04 4.05 21.33
CA TYR A 307 1.23 3.41 21.05
C TYR A 307 1.87 2.86 22.34
N ASP A 308 2.03 1.54 22.43
CA ASP A 308 2.71 0.83 23.52
C ASP A 308 4.04 0.24 23.02
N PRO A 309 5.18 0.92 23.24
CA PRO A 309 6.50 0.41 22.82
C PRO A 309 6.95 -0.84 23.57
N SER A 310 6.29 -1.20 24.68
CA SER A 310 6.63 -2.41 25.45
C SER A 310 6.09 -3.68 24.83
N ASN A 311 5.12 -3.57 23.91
CA ASN A 311 4.56 -4.69 23.16
C ASN A 311 5.19 -4.77 21.75
N PRO A 312 6.14 -5.69 21.52
CA PRO A 312 6.82 -5.80 20.23
C PRO A 312 5.95 -6.43 19.13
N VAL A 313 4.78 -6.97 19.47
CA VAL A 313 3.89 -7.67 18.53
C VAL A 313 2.81 -6.74 18.00
N PHE A 314 2.19 -5.96 18.89
CA PHE A 314 1.13 -4.99 18.55
C PHE A 314 1.39 -3.65 19.24
N PRO A 315 2.40 -2.89 18.80
CA PRO A 315 2.76 -1.63 19.45
C PRO A 315 1.77 -0.49 19.16
N LEU A 316 0.87 -0.65 18.19
CA LEU A 316 -0.17 0.33 17.83
C LEU A 316 -1.54 -0.36 17.90
N PHE A 317 -2.47 0.21 18.66
CA PHE A 317 -3.77 -0.39 18.96
C PHE A 317 -4.84 0.65 19.27
N HIS A 318 -6.12 0.24 19.29
CA HIS A 318 -7.21 1.07 19.79
C HIS A 318 -7.34 0.89 21.30
N ASP A 319 -7.13 1.97 22.04
CA ASP A 319 -7.07 2.05 23.49
C ASP A 319 -8.44 2.47 24.05
N GLY A 320 -9.36 1.51 24.07
CA GLY A 320 -10.75 1.75 24.48
C GLY A 320 -10.91 2.23 25.93
N ASN A 321 -9.95 1.90 26.81
CA ASN A 321 -9.93 2.32 28.21
C ASN A 321 -9.06 3.57 28.48
N GLY A 322 -8.18 3.94 27.55
CA GLY A 322 -7.32 5.13 27.64
C GLY A 322 -6.09 4.97 28.55
N ASP A 323 -5.64 3.75 28.85
CA ASP A 323 -4.51 3.48 29.75
C ASP A 323 -3.15 3.44 29.05
N GLY A 324 -3.14 3.41 27.71
CA GLY A 324 -1.94 3.38 26.87
C GLY A 324 -1.20 2.04 26.87
N VAL A 325 -1.82 0.95 27.34
CA VAL A 325 -1.22 -0.39 27.45
C VAL A 325 -2.03 -1.42 26.65
N TYR A 326 -1.35 -2.21 25.82
CA TYR A 326 -2.01 -3.31 25.12
C TYR A 326 -2.17 -4.53 26.04
N THR A 327 -3.29 -4.58 26.75
CA THR A 327 -3.60 -5.64 27.71
C THR A 327 -4.18 -6.88 27.02
N THR A 328 -3.74 -8.06 27.45
CA THR A 328 -4.23 -9.34 26.92
C THR A 328 -4.38 -10.38 28.03
N VAL A 329 -5.44 -11.17 27.96
CA VAL A 329 -5.76 -12.27 28.89
C VAL A 329 -5.68 -13.61 28.16
N GLU A 330 -5.24 -14.64 28.87
CA GLU A 330 -5.17 -16.00 28.32
C GLU A 330 -6.56 -16.65 28.35
N ASP A 331 -7.10 -16.99 27.18
CA ASP A 331 -8.30 -17.81 27.06
C ASP A 331 -7.99 -19.22 27.58
N PRO A 332 -8.62 -19.67 28.68
CA PRO A 332 -8.34 -20.97 29.29
C PRO A 332 -8.73 -22.16 28.42
N ALA A 333 -9.62 -21.98 27.44
CA ALA A 333 -10.04 -23.05 26.53
C ALA A 333 -9.04 -23.28 25.39
N THR A 334 -8.47 -22.19 24.86
CA THR A 334 -7.58 -22.25 23.70
C THR A 334 -6.10 -22.12 24.07
N GLY A 335 -5.80 -21.52 25.22
CA GLY A 335 -4.47 -21.07 25.65
C GLY A 335 -3.98 -19.84 24.87
N CYS A 336 -4.84 -19.22 24.05
CA CYS A 336 -4.48 -18.05 23.26
C CYS A 336 -4.64 -16.79 24.10
N ARG A 337 -3.73 -15.82 23.94
CA ARG A 337 -3.93 -14.48 24.51
C ARG A 337 -4.88 -13.68 23.62
N THR A 338 -6.02 -13.31 24.17
CA THR A 338 -7.00 -12.41 23.58
C THR A 338 -6.75 -11.00 24.09
N PRO A 339 -6.96 -9.96 23.27
CA PRO A 339 -7.10 -8.62 23.82
C PRO A 339 -8.28 -8.61 24.79
N ASP A 340 -8.09 -7.95 25.92
CA ASP A 340 -9.03 -7.76 27.03
C ASP A 340 -8.48 -6.53 27.76
N LEU A 341 -8.79 -5.36 27.19
CA LEU A 341 -8.13 -4.12 27.52
C LEU A 341 -8.59 -3.64 28.91
N ASP A 342 -9.84 -3.85 29.29
CA ASP A 342 -10.37 -3.50 30.62
C ASP A 342 -10.28 -4.60 31.69
N LEU A 343 -9.80 -5.80 31.33
CA LEU A 343 -9.61 -6.97 32.19
C LEU A 343 -10.91 -7.58 32.74
N ASP A 344 -12.04 -7.40 32.05
CA ASP A 344 -13.31 -8.00 32.45
C ASP A 344 -13.44 -9.50 32.06
N GLY A 345 -12.53 -9.99 31.22
CA GLY A 345 -12.47 -11.38 30.77
C GLY A 345 -13.41 -11.69 29.60
N VAL A 346 -13.99 -10.69 28.95
CA VAL A 346 -14.92 -10.79 27.83
C VAL A 346 -14.32 -10.08 26.62
N LEU A 347 -14.22 -10.78 25.49
CA LEU A 347 -13.83 -10.12 24.24
C LEU A 347 -14.99 -9.23 23.75
N GLU A 348 -14.91 -7.94 24.02
CA GLU A 348 -15.91 -6.94 23.69
C GLU A 348 -15.60 -6.22 22.39
N ARG A 349 -16.64 -6.04 21.57
CA ARG A 349 -16.48 -5.50 20.21
C ARG A 349 -15.94 -4.09 20.23
N ASP A 350 -16.34 -3.29 21.20
CA ASP A 350 -16.10 -1.87 21.34
C ASP A 350 -14.81 -1.51 22.08
N GLU A 351 -14.00 -2.50 22.48
CA GLU A 351 -12.75 -2.22 23.19
C GLU A 351 -11.55 -3.04 22.66
N ASP A 352 -11.71 -4.36 22.54
CA ASP A 352 -10.59 -5.32 22.44
C ASP A 352 -9.96 -5.52 21.07
N PHE A 353 -9.83 -4.45 20.27
CA PHE A 353 -9.46 -4.58 18.87
C PHE A 353 -8.08 -3.97 18.59
N PRO A 354 -7.04 -4.79 18.31
CA PRO A 354 -5.78 -4.27 17.80
C PRO A 354 -5.94 -3.65 16.41
N LEU A 355 -5.00 -2.78 16.06
CA LEU A 355 -4.94 -2.14 14.74
C LEU A 355 -4.54 -3.11 13.62
N GLY A 356 -3.89 -4.22 13.95
CA GLY A 356 -3.15 -5.02 12.98
C GLY A 356 -3.80 -6.37 12.65
N ALA A 357 -4.08 -6.60 11.37
CA ALA A 357 -4.28 -7.94 10.82
C ALA A 357 -3.77 -8.10 9.37
N TYR A 358 -2.52 -8.53 9.21
CA TYR A 358 -2.06 -9.23 8.00
C TYR A 358 -1.30 -10.53 8.35
N GLU A 359 -1.26 -11.45 7.39
CA GLU A 359 -0.72 -12.85 7.31
C GLU A 359 -1.66 -14.02 7.52
#